data_AF-A0AAD7UAU1-F1
#
_entry.id   AF-A0AAD7UAU1-F1
#
_cell.length_a   1.000
_cell.length_b   1.000
_cell.length_c   1.000
_cell.angle_alpha   90.00
_cell.angle_beta   90.00
_cell.angle_gamma   90.00
#
_symmetry.space_group_name_H-M   'P 1'
#
loop_
_entity.id
_entity.type
_entity.pdbx_description
1 polymer ?
#
loop_
_entity_poly.entity_id
_entity_poly.type
_entity_poly.pdbx_seq_one_letter_code
_entity_poly.pdbx_strand_id
1 'polypeptide(L)'
;MRVSGGVGRVEHVELRCSSDAVAEAWRLGYGKVVVDHRVEAASLSRSFKPEVKAPAGALSRVTIVLDGPRLDLPKAVLTRFDVIAVEASSEKAFAHACGNDNVDVVALGGRFAISRSAVLAALKRGGCLELAYAPAIEDPTAIRHLVAAAARLADAARGRGVVLSSGATNPRFLRPPPDVANLARFLGLKRDLTPYAWQVLRRAEARRNARLARWLPPGNVVRVLSEALRRAEDEPPREAEAEAEASASGAPEKEENAATCEEGVIRNHSPVIESAVEMPDESGVSSGRRRALGGEMKTNVAKRRRLQAIFIRKRRVVVG
;
A
#
# COMPACT_ATOMS: atom_id res chain seq x y z
N MET A 1 33.11 17.88 25.46
CA MET A 1 31.84 18.26 24.80
C MET A 1 30.95 17.02 24.75
N ARG A 2 29.82 17.04 25.45
CA ARG A 2 28.81 15.98 25.37
C ARG A 2 28.25 15.98 23.94
N VAL A 3 28.39 14.88 23.22
CA VAL A 3 27.63 14.64 21.99
C VAL A 3 26.20 14.38 22.45
N SER A 4 25.36 15.40 22.41
CA SER A 4 23.92 15.24 22.56
C SER A 4 23.44 14.39 21.38
N GLY A 5 23.22 13.09 21.64
CA GLY A 5 22.53 12.20 20.73
C GLY A 5 21.08 12.67 20.58
N GLY A 6 20.85 13.61 19.68
CA GLY A 6 19.51 13.94 19.21
C GLY A 6 18.97 12.72 18.48
N VAL A 7 17.83 12.21 18.93
CA VAL A 7 17.04 11.23 18.19
C VAL A 7 16.87 11.79 16.78
N GLY A 8 17.53 11.16 15.79
CA GLY A 8 17.53 11.65 14.42
C GLY A 8 16.09 11.83 13.96
N ARG A 9 15.69 13.06 13.65
CA ARG A 9 14.35 13.37 13.18
C ARG A 9 14.11 12.55 11.92
N VAL A 10 13.10 11.68 11.94
CA VAL A 10 12.76 10.85 10.78
C VAL A 10 12.37 11.80 9.64
N GLU A 11 13.19 11.84 8.59
CA GLU A 11 12.89 12.63 7.41
C GLU A 11 11.83 11.92 6.56
N HIS A 12 10.66 12.55 6.43
CA HIS A 12 9.58 12.06 5.57
C HIS A 12 9.75 12.53 4.13
N VAL A 13 9.27 11.72 3.18
CA VAL A 13 9.43 11.95 1.74
C VAL A 13 8.04 12.05 1.09
N GLU A 14 7.79 13.14 0.38
CA GLU A 14 6.64 13.26 -0.52
C GLU A 14 7.06 12.82 -1.93
N LEU A 15 6.52 11.70 -2.41
CA LEU A 15 6.97 11.05 -3.65
C LEU A 15 6.29 11.58 -4.92
N ARG A 16 5.20 12.33 -4.80
CA ARG A 16 4.43 12.82 -5.95
C ARG A 16 3.60 14.05 -5.61
N CYS A 17 4.03 15.23 -6.02
CA CYS A 17 3.19 16.43 -5.98
C CYS A 17 3.46 17.34 -7.19
N SER A 18 2.58 18.32 -7.43
CA SER A 18 2.84 19.40 -8.40
C SER A 18 3.94 20.35 -7.92
N SER A 19 4.48 21.16 -8.84
CA SER A 19 5.47 22.20 -8.52
C SER A 19 4.95 23.19 -7.48
N ASP A 20 3.66 23.52 -7.56
CA ASP A 20 3.04 24.56 -6.73
C ASP A 20 2.80 24.06 -5.30
N ALA A 21 2.75 22.75 -5.12
CA ALA A 21 2.57 22.09 -3.83
C ALA A 21 3.87 21.92 -3.03
N VAL A 22 5.04 22.20 -3.62
CA VAL A 22 6.35 21.97 -2.99
C VAL A 22 6.53 22.79 -1.70
N ALA A 23 6.19 24.08 -1.74
CA ALA A 23 6.33 24.95 -0.57
C ALA A 23 5.44 24.49 0.60
N GLU A 24 4.23 24.03 0.28
CA GLU A 24 3.29 23.50 1.27
C GLU A 24 3.77 22.18 1.85
N ALA A 25 4.35 21.29 1.03
CA ALA A 25 4.94 20.05 1.53
C ALA A 25 6.08 20.33 2.53
N TRP A 26 6.97 21.27 2.26
CA TRP A 26 8.00 21.66 3.24
C TRP A 26 7.38 22.24 4.52
N ARG A 27 6.34 23.08 4.39
CA ARG A 27 5.62 23.64 5.55
C ARG A 27 4.98 22.55 6.42
N LEU A 28 4.47 21.49 5.81
CA LEU A 28 3.87 20.33 6.48
C LEU A 28 4.90 19.36 7.09
N GLY A 29 6.20 19.62 6.91
CA GLY A 29 7.27 18.86 7.55
C GLY A 29 7.88 17.74 6.71
N TYR A 30 7.66 17.73 5.39
CA TYR A 30 8.38 16.82 4.50
C TYR A 30 9.83 17.28 4.30
N GLY A 31 10.79 16.38 4.51
CA GLY A 31 12.22 16.66 4.35
C GLY A 31 12.71 16.52 2.90
N LYS A 32 12.07 15.66 2.11
CA LYS A 32 12.30 15.51 0.67
C LYS A 32 10.98 15.57 -0.08
N VAL A 33 10.98 16.24 -1.22
CA VAL A 33 9.79 16.42 -2.05
C VAL A 33 10.14 16.11 -3.50
N VAL A 34 9.27 15.39 -4.17
CA VAL A 34 9.44 14.94 -5.55
C VAL A 34 8.33 15.52 -6.42
N VAL A 35 8.72 16.34 -7.40
CA VAL A 35 7.82 17.02 -8.35
C VAL A 35 7.51 16.11 -9.52
N ASP A 36 6.23 15.86 -9.77
CA ASP A 36 5.75 14.95 -10.80
C ASP A 36 5.52 15.65 -12.16
N HIS A 37 6.04 15.01 -13.21
CA HIS A 37 5.79 15.35 -14.61
C HIS A 37 5.05 14.20 -15.28
N ARG A 38 3.73 14.36 -15.44
CA ARG A 38 2.89 13.33 -16.06
C ARG A 38 2.98 13.39 -17.59
N VAL A 39 3.22 12.24 -18.22
CA VAL A 39 3.31 12.11 -19.69
C VAL A 39 2.62 10.84 -20.17
N GLU A 40 2.03 10.89 -21.36
CA GLU A 40 1.49 9.70 -22.01
C GLU A 40 2.62 8.87 -22.64
N ALA A 41 2.55 7.54 -22.52
CA ALA A 41 3.56 6.65 -23.12
C ALA A 41 3.71 6.88 -24.64
N ALA A 42 2.61 7.20 -25.33
CA ALA A 42 2.60 7.47 -26.77
C ALA A 42 3.45 8.72 -27.14
N SER A 43 3.63 9.67 -26.22
CA SER A 43 4.40 10.89 -26.44
C SER A 43 5.91 10.69 -26.27
N LEU A 44 6.35 9.53 -25.76
CA LEU A 44 7.76 9.20 -25.52
C LEU A 44 8.49 8.76 -26.81
N SER A 45 8.55 9.67 -27.79
CA SER A 45 9.34 9.45 -28.99
C SER A 45 10.85 9.57 -28.71
N ARG A 46 11.69 9.15 -29.67
CA ARG A 46 13.15 9.36 -29.58
C ARG A 46 13.55 10.82 -29.45
N SER A 47 12.72 11.73 -29.95
CA SER A 47 12.93 13.18 -29.90
C SER A 47 12.31 13.83 -28.66
N PHE A 48 11.79 13.04 -27.71
CA PHE A 48 11.22 13.56 -26.47
C PHE A 48 12.27 14.35 -25.69
N LYS A 49 12.02 15.65 -25.53
CA LYS A 49 12.83 16.57 -24.73
C LYS A 49 12.12 16.80 -23.39
N PRO A 50 12.55 16.13 -22.31
CA PRO A 50 11.94 16.33 -21.00
C PRO A 50 12.21 17.74 -20.48
N GLU A 51 11.13 18.51 -20.27
CA GLU A 51 11.18 19.76 -19.52
C GLU A 51 11.04 19.43 -18.03
N VAL A 52 12.10 19.63 -17.26
CA VAL A 52 12.08 19.40 -15.81
C VAL A 52 11.93 20.73 -15.09
N LYS A 53 10.82 20.89 -14.38
CA LYS A 53 10.49 22.07 -13.57
C LYS A 53 10.41 21.64 -12.11
N ALA A 54 11.56 21.49 -11.47
CA ALA A 54 11.65 21.24 -10.04
C ALA A 54 12.27 22.47 -9.34
N PRO A 55 11.63 23.03 -8.30
CA PRO A 55 12.24 24.06 -7.46
C PRO A 55 13.57 23.57 -6.84
N ALA A 56 14.44 24.49 -6.47
CA ALA A 56 15.71 24.16 -5.83
C ALA A 56 15.47 23.32 -4.56
N GLY A 57 16.18 22.19 -4.42
CA GLY A 57 16.04 21.26 -3.30
C GLY A 57 14.94 20.21 -3.46
N ALA A 58 14.07 20.33 -4.46
CA ALA A 58 13.13 19.28 -4.85
C ALA A 58 13.74 18.33 -5.90
N LEU A 59 13.31 17.08 -5.89
CA LEU A 59 13.66 16.09 -6.90
C LEU A 59 12.62 16.10 -8.03
N SER A 60 13.01 15.58 -9.18
CA SER A 60 12.17 15.46 -10.36
C SER A 60 11.71 14.03 -10.60
N ARG A 61 10.44 13.86 -10.91
CA ARG A 61 9.83 12.58 -11.25
C ARG A 61 9.11 12.70 -12.58
N VAL A 62 9.13 11.62 -13.35
CA VAL A 62 8.21 11.43 -14.47
C VAL A 62 7.24 10.31 -14.14
N THR A 63 5.95 10.55 -14.37
CA THR A 63 4.92 9.51 -14.30
C THR A 63 4.40 9.24 -15.70
N ILE A 64 4.67 8.05 -16.21
CA ILE A 64 4.30 7.65 -17.56
C ILE A 64 2.98 6.89 -17.48
N VAL A 65 1.93 7.44 -18.08
CA VAL A 65 0.64 6.76 -18.20
C VAL A 65 0.77 5.67 -19.26
N LEU A 66 0.51 4.43 -18.85
CA LEU A 66 0.68 3.25 -19.69
C LEU A 66 -0.59 2.42 -19.72
N ASP A 67 -1.16 2.25 -20.91
CA ASP A 67 -2.32 1.39 -21.14
C ASP A 67 -1.94 0.06 -21.83
N GLY A 68 -0.86 0.06 -22.62
CA GLY A 68 -0.40 -1.11 -23.37
C GLY A 68 0.66 -1.98 -22.67
N PRO A 69 1.02 -3.14 -23.25
CA PRO A 69 2.01 -4.05 -22.70
C PRO A 69 3.47 -3.64 -22.98
N ARG A 70 3.72 -2.48 -23.62
CA ARG A 70 5.05 -2.07 -24.07
C ARG A 70 5.38 -0.68 -23.55
N LEU A 71 6.49 -0.59 -22.83
CA LEU A 71 7.06 0.65 -22.34
C LEU A 71 8.51 0.76 -22.83
N ASP A 72 8.72 1.59 -23.84
CA ASP A 72 10.05 1.93 -24.33
C ASP A 72 10.47 3.27 -23.71
N LEU A 73 11.47 3.26 -22.84
CA LEU A 73 11.97 4.46 -22.17
C LEU A 73 13.15 5.07 -22.94
N PRO A 74 13.03 6.29 -23.49
CA PRO A 74 14.16 6.98 -24.10
C PRO A 74 15.28 7.22 -23.08
N LYS A 75 16.54 7.19 -23.53
CA LYS A 75 17.71 7.50 -22.67
C LYS A 75 17.60 8.88 -22.00
N ALA A 76 16.96 9.85 -22.66
CA ALA A 76 16.69 11.16 -22.10
C ALA A 76 15.83 11.08 -20.82
N VAL A 77 14.82 10.22 -20.79
CA VAL A 77 13.99 9.98 -19.60
C VAL A 77 14.82 9.36 -18.48
N LEU A 78 15.62 8.34 -18.81
CA LEU A 78 16.47 7.63 -17.84
C LEU A 78 17.51 8.55 -17.17
N THR A 79 18.00 9.56 -17.88
CA THR A 79 19.08 10.43 -17.40
C THR A 79 18.59 11.73 -16.79
N ARG A 80 17.43 12.25 -17.21
CA ARG A 80 16.98 13.59 -16.82
C ARG A 80 16.15 13.63 -15.55
N PHE A 81 15.40 12.58 -15.24
CA PHE A 81 14.55 12.51 -14.05
C PHE A 81 15.20 11.71 -12.92
N ASP A 82 14.99 12.17 -11.69
CA ASP A 82 15.45 11.47 -10.48
C ASP A 82 14.65 10.17 -10.28
N VAL A 83 13.32 10.23 -10.36
CA VAL A 83 12.43 9.07 -10.16
C VAL A 83 11.64 8.77 -11.43
N ILE A 84 11.55 7.50 -11.81
CA ILE A 84 10.70 7.04 -12.90
C ILE A 84 9.53 6.25 -12.35
N ALA A 85 8.33 6.73 -12.60
CA ALA A 85 7.10 6.06 -12.26
C ALA A 85 6.28 5.71 -13.50
N VAL A 86 5.49 4.65 -13.38
CA VAL A 86 4.50 4.25 -14.41
C VAL A 86 3.14 4.19 -13.76
N GLU A 87 2.18 4.92 -14.30
CA GLU A 87 0.77 4.83 -13.94
C GLU A 87 0.11 3.84 -14.90
N ALA A 88 -0.13 2.62 -14.42
CA ALA A 88 -0.73 1.57 -15.23
C ALA A 88 -2.25 1.72 -15.27
N SER A 89 -2.82 1.70 -16.48
CA SER A 89 -4.27 1.77 -16.72
C SER A 89 -4.91 0.41 -16.99
N SER A 90 -4.11 -0.61 -17.34
CA SER A 90 -4.56 -1.97 -17.62
C SER A 90 -3.73 -3.02 -16.87
N GLU A 91 -4.26 -4.25 -16.75
CA GLU A 91 -3.56 -5.38 -16.15
C GLU A 91 -2.26 -5.71 -16.90
N LYS A 92 -2.27 -5.60 -18.24
CA LYS A 92 -1.10 -5.86 -19.08
C LYS A 92 -0.01 -4.82 -18.87
N ALA A 93 -0.41 -3.54 -18.82
CA ALA A 93 0.49 -2.43 -18.50
C ALA A 93 1.12 -2.59 -17.12
N PHE A 94 0.31 -2.98 -16.12
CA PHE A 94 0.77 -3.19 -14.76
C PHE A 94 1.80 -4.33 -14.68
N ALA A 95 1.50 -5.47 -15.29
CA ALA A 95 2.42 -6.60 -15.33
C ALA A 95 3.76 -6.24 -16.01
N HIS A 96 3.70 -5.51 -17.12
CA HIS A 96 4.90 -5.05 -17.82
C HIS A 96 5.72 -4.05 -17.00
N ALA A 97 5.08 -3.06 -16.39
CA ALA A 97 5.74 -2.07 -15.53
C ALA A 97 6.40 -2.71 -14.31
N CYS A 98 5.73 -3.70 -13.70
CA CYS A 98 6.29 -4.48 -12.59
C CYS A 98 7.56 -5.25 -12.98
N GLY A 99 7.66 -5.72 -14.23
CA GLY A 99 8.82 -6.44 -14.75
C GLY A 99 9.95 -5.56 -15.28
N ASN A 100 9.77 -4.24 -15.39
CA ASN A 100 10.75 -3.35 -16.01
C ASN A 100 11.74 -2.78 -14.99
N ASP A 101 13.03 -3.11 -15.13
CA ASP A 101 14.08 -2.68 -14.18
C ASP A 101 14.30 -1.18 -14.10
N ASN A 102 13.96 -0.43 -15.16
CA ASN A 102 14.12 1.02 -15.20
C ASN A 102 12.98 1.79 -14.51
N VAL A 103 11.93 1.09 -14.07
CA VAL A 103 10.79 1.68 -13.37
C VAL A 103 11.03 1.58 -11.86
N ASP A 104 11.00 2.72 -11.17
CA ASP A 104 11.24 2.79 -9.72
C ASP A 104 9.93 2.58 -8.93
N VAL A 105 8.83 3.14 -9.43
CA VAL A 105 7.50 3.11 -8.81
C VAL A 105 6.44 2.70 -9.84
N VAL A 106 5.51 1.83 -9.44
CA VAL A 106 4.33 1.48 -10.26
C VAL A 106 3.07 1.99 -9.55
N ALA A 107 2.46 3.03 -10.10
CA ALA A 107 1.23 3.62 -9.62
C ALA A 107 0.00 2.92 -10.25
N LEU A 108 -1.08 2.81 -9.47
CA LEU A 108 -2.35 2.30 -9.94
C LEU A 108 -3.21 3.42 -10.53
N GLY A 109 -3.39 3.42 -11.86
CA GLY A 109 -4.25 4.39 -12.57
C GLY A 109 -5.67 3.90 -12.83
N GLY A 110 -5.96 2.61 -12.60
CA GLY A 110 -7.23 2.01 -13.04
C GLY A 110 -7.74 0.83 -12.21
N ARG A 111 -8.93 0.37 -12.60
CA ARG A 111 -9.61 -0.79 -12.01
C ARG A 111 -9.36 -2.03 -12.88
N PHE A 112 -8.32 -2.79 -12.56
CA PHE A 112 -7.94 -4.03 -13.25
C PHE A 112 -7.50 -5.10 -12.25
N ALA A 113 -7.36 -6.38 -12.61
CA ALA A 113 -6.89 -7.38 -11.65
C ALA A 113 -5.39 -7.21 -11.33
N ILE A 114 -4.99 -7.30 -10.06
CA ILE A 114 -3.57 -7.25 -9.68
C ILE A 114 -2.99 -8.65 -9.69
N SER A 115 -2.07 -8.91 -10.62
CA SER A 115 -1.31 -10.15 -10.61
C SER A 115 -0.32 -10.16 -9.43
N ARG A 116 -0.50 -11.13 -8.51
CA ARG A 116 0.41 -11.35 -7.39
C ARG A 116 1.84 -11.67 -7.86
N SER A 117 2.01 -12.40 -8.96
CA SER A 117 3.35 -12.69 -9.48
C SER A 117 4.06 -11.44 -9.98
N ALA A 118 3.33 -10.52 -10.62
CA ALA A 118 3.86 -9.22 -11.06
C ALA A 118 4.27 -8.36 -9.85
N VAL A 119 3.41 -8.26 -8.84
CA VAL A 119 3.74 -7.57 -7.57
C VAL A 119 5.02 -8.13 -6.95
N LEU A 120 5.12 -9.44 -6.79
CA LEU A 120 6.31 -10.06 -6.22
C LEU A 120 7.56 -9.83 -7.08
N ALA A 121 7.43 -9.79 -8.41
CA ALA A 121 8.54 -9.47 -9.30
C ALA A 121 9.04 -8.04 -9.08
N ALA A 122 8.13 -7.05 -8.99
CA ALA A 122 8.47 -5.66 -8.69
C ALA A 122 9.16 -5.50 -7.33
N LEU A 123 8.64 -6.18 -6.30
CA LEU A 123 9.22 -6.15 -4.96
C LEU A 123 10.60 -6.83 -4.91
N LYS A 124 10.78 -7.97 -5.60
CA LYS A 124 12.05 -8.71 -5.64
C LYS A 124 13.18 -7.88 -6.23
N ARG A 125 12.89 -7.10 -7.27
CA ARG A 125 13.86 -6.17 -7.86
C ARG A 125 14.05 -4.90 -7.04
N GLY A 126 13.22 -4.65 -6.01
CA GLY A 126 13.32 -3.51 -5.11
C GLY A 126 12.57 -2.26 -5.57
N GLY A 127 11.61 -2.39 -6.50
CA GLY A 127 10.65 -1.33 -6.83
C GLY A 127 9.49 -1.29 -5.83
N CYS A 128 8.72 -0.19 -5.86
CA CYS A 128 7.55 0.00 -4.99
C CYS A 128 6.26 0.18 -5.80
N LEU A 129 5.13 -0.09 -5.16
CA LEU A 129 3.78 0.10 -5.66
C LEU A 129 3.20 1.34 -5.01
N GLU A 130 2.54 2.21 -5.76
CA GLU A 130 2.06 3.49 -5.23
C GLU A 130 0.54 3.63 -5.29
N LEU A 131 0.01 4.22 -4.22
CA LEU A 131 -1.33 4.78 -4.14
C LEU A 131 -1.23 6.30 -3.97
N ALA A 132 -2.06 7.04 -4.71
CA ALA A 132 -2.21 8.48 -4.55
C ALA A 132 -3.52 8.77 -3.81
N TYR A 133 -3.48 9.53 -2.73
CA TYR A 133 -4.67 9.81 -1.92
C TYR A 133 -5.38 11.12 -2.28
N ALA A 134 -4.70 12.11 -2.89
CA ALA A 134 -5.31 13.40 -3.21
C ALA A 134 -6.58 13.29 -4.08
N PRO A 135 -6.67 12.39 -5.07
CA PRO A 135 -7.91 12.21 -5.82
C PRO A 135 -9.14 11.89 -4.96
N ALA A 136 -8.95 11.18 -3.84
CA ALA A 136 -10.04 10.87 -2.91
C ALA A 136 -10.46 12.05 -2.02
N ILE A 137 -9.59 13.07 -1.89
CA ILE A 137 -9.91 14.33 -1.21
C ILE A 137 -10.60 15.30 -2.19
N GLU A 138 -10.14 15.31 -3.44
CA GLU A 138 -10.69 16.15 -4.50
C GLU A 138 -12.12 15.73 -4.89
N ASP A 139 -12.33 14.42 -5.08
CA ASP A 139 -13.63 13.84 -5.38
C ASP A 139 -14.00 12.77 -4.35
N PRO A 140 -15.02 12.99 -3.51
CA PRO A 140 -15.50 12.01 -2.54
C PRO A 140 -15.89 10.67 -3.17
N THR A 141 -16.27 10.63 -4.46
CA THR A 141 -16.62 9.36 -5.12
C THR A 141 -15.39 8.48 -5.38
N ALA A 142 -14.20 9.09 -5.48
CA ALA A 142 -12.93 8.41 -5.71
C ALA A 142 -12.38 7.69 -4.47
N ILE A 143 -12.92 7.95 -3.27
CA ILE A 143 -12.51 7.23 -2.05
C ILE A 143 -12.73 5.73 -2.17
N ARG A 144 -13.82 5.31 -2.83
CA ARG A 144 -14.12 3.89 -3.10
C ARG A 144 -13.04 3.25 -3.96
N HIS A 145 -12.47 4.01 -4.91
CA HIS A 145 -11.38 3.53 -5.75
C HIS A 145 -10.09 3.38 -4.95
N LEU A 146 -9.77 4.35 -4.09
CA LEU A 146 -8.59 4.29 -3.22
C LEU A 146 -8.66 3.09 -2.27
N VAL A 147 -9.79 2.91 -1.58
CA VAL A 147 -10.00 1.78 -0.65
C VAL A 147 -9.91 0.44 -1.39
N ALA A 148 -10.56 0.31 -2.54
CA ALA A 148 -10.51 -0.93 -3.33
C ALA A 148 -9.11 -1.22 -3.87
N ALA A 149 -8.37 -0.21 -4.31
CA ALA A 149 -6.99 -0.36 -4.78
C ALA A 149 -6.05 -0.75 -3.63
N ALA A 150 -6.21 -0.14 -2.45
CA ALA A 150 -5.46 -0.49 -1.26
C ALA A 150 -5.70 -1.94 -0.84
N ALA A 151 -6.95 -2.39 -0.79
CA ALA A 151 -7.28 -3.78 -0.45
C ALA A 151 -6.62 -4.79 -1.41
N ARG A 152 -6.68 -4.52 -2.72
CA ARG A 152 -6.03 -5.35 -3.75
C ARG A 152 -4.51 -5.40 -3.60
N LEU A 153 -3.88 -4.27 -3.25
CA LEU A 153 -2.44 -4.23 -2.99
C LEU A 153 -2.06 -4.90 -1.68
N ALA A 154 -2.84 -4.70 -0.62
CA ALA A 154 -2.61 -5.32 0.68
C ALA A 154 -2.59 -6.85 0.55
N ASP A 155 -3.54 -7.41 -0.20
CA ASP A 155 -3.59 -8.85 -0.49
C ASP A 155 -2.41 -9.32 -1.36
N ALA A 156 -2.17 -8.67 -2.50
CA ALA A 156 -1.14 -9.09 -3.44
C ALA A 156 0.28 -8.93 -2.88
N ALA A 157 0.56 -7.82 -2.19
CA ALA A 157 1.89 -7.47 -1.67
C ALA A 157 2.15 -8.01 -0.24
N ARG A 158 1.09 -8.39 0.48
CA ARG A 158 1.11 -8.71 1.92
C ARG A 158 1.68 -7.57 2.76
N GLY A 159 1.25 -6.34 2.46
CA GLY A 159 1.67 -5.13 3.18
C GLY A 159 3.14 -4.70 2.97
N ARG A 160 3.79 -5.12 1.88
CA ARG A 160 5.21 -4.81 1.60
C ARG A 160 5.37 -3.97 0.34
N GLY A 161 6.30 -3.02 0.37
CA GLY A 161 6.66 -2.18 -0.79
C GLY A 161 5.48 -1.43 -1.40
N VAL A 162 4.50 -1.05 -0.57
CA VAL A 162 3.45 -0.11 -0.95
C VAL A 162 3.84 1.24 -0.37
N VAL A 163 3.80 2.29 -1.19
CA VAL A 163 3.99 3.68 -0.78
C VAL A 163 2.68 4.44 -0.96
N LEU A 164 2.43 5.39 -0.06
CA LEU A 164 1.33 6.32 -0.15
C LEU A 164 1.92 7.69 -0.47
N SER A 165 1.42 8.32 -1.53
CA SER A 165 1.80 9.65 -1.97
C SER A 165 0.58 10.54 -2.06
N SER A 166 0.75 11.85 -2.07
CA SER A 166 -0.37 12.75 -2.30
C SER A 166 -0.88 12.62 -3.74
N GLY A 167 -0.01 12.70 -4.74
CA GLY A 167 -0.44 12.93 -6.12
C GLY A 167 -1.19 14.26 -6.28
N ALA A 168 -0.97 15.20 -5.35
CA ALA A 168 -1.73 16.43 -5.27
C ALA A 168 -1.30 17.40 -6.39
N THR A 169 -2.28 17.82 -7.19
CA THR A 169 -2.14 18.95 -8.12
C THR A 169 -2.30 20.28 -7.38
N ASN A 170 -3.19 20.30 -6.37
CA ASN A 170 -3.46 21.46 -5.53
C ASN A 170 -2.79 21.30 -4.15
N PRO A 171 -2.03 22.31 -3.65
CA PRO A 171 -1.39 22.26 -2.34
C PRO A 171 -2.35 21.89 -1.19
N ARG A 172 -3.64 22.27 -1.28
CA ARG A 172 -4.65 22.03 -0.24
C ARG A 172 -4.95 20.54 0.03
N PHE A 173 -4.58 19.67 -0.90
CA PHE A 173 -4.77 18.23 -0.78
C PHE A 173 -3.57 17.53 -0.14
N LEU A 174 -2.46 18.22 0.12
CA LEU A 174 -1.37 17.67 0.92
C LEU A 174 -1.81 17.45 2.38
N ARG A 175 -1.19 16.47 3.03
CA ARG A 175 -1.42 16.14 4.44
C ARG A 175 -0.08 15.96 5.13
N PRO A 176 0.04 16.31 6.42
CA PRO A 176 1.29 16.11 7.14
C PRO A 176 1.59 14.61 7.29
N PRO A 177 2.87 14.21 7.41
CA PRO A 177 3.25 12.79 7.44
C PRO A 177 2.51 11.91 8.48
N PRO A 178 2.21 12.39 9.71
CA PRO A 178 1.41 11.61 10.66
C PRO A 178 0.00 11.27 10.16
N ASP A 179 -0.66 12.19 9.45
CA ASP A 179 -2.00 11.97 8.89
C ASP A 179 -1.94 10.95 7.75
N VAL A 180 -0.90 11.02 6.93
CA VAL A 180 -0.65 10.03 5.87
C VAL A 180 -0.40 8.65 6.45
N ALA A 181 0.33 8.54 7.57
CA ALA A 181 0.54 7.27 8.28
C ALA A 181 -0.77 6.70 8.86
N ASN A 182 -1.63 7.57 9.40
CA ASN A 182 -2.96 7.17 9.89
C ASN A 182 -3.86 6.70 8.74
N LEU A 183 -3.85 7.40 7.60
CA LEU A 183 -4.57 6.98 6.40
C LEU A 183 -4.06 5.63 5.88
N ALA A 184 -2.75 5.41 5.88
CA ALA A 184 -2.18 4.12 5.51
C ALA A 184 -2.72 2.98 6.39
N ARG A 185 -2.81 3.19 7.71
CA ARG A 185 -3.41 2.23 8.65
C ARG A 185 -4.89 1.98 8.33
N PHE A 186 -5.66 3.04 8.08
CA PHE A 186 -7.08 2.91 7.68
C PHE A 186 -7.26 2.07 6.40
N LEU A 187 -6.33 2.22 5.45
CA LEU A 187 -6.31 1.47 4.20
C LEU A 187 -5.80 0.02 4.34
N GLY A 188 -5.51 -0.46 5.56
CA GLY A 188 -4.99 -1.80 5.80
C GLY A 188 -3.53 -2.00 5.37
N LEU A 189 -2.77 -0.91 5.23
CA LEU A 189 -1.33 -0.94 4.94
C LEU A 189 -0.51 -0.89 6.24
N LYS A 190 0.78 -1.20 6.14
CA LYS A 190 1.70 -1.03 7.29
C LYS A 190 1.77 0.45 7.70
N ARG A 191 1.88 0.69 9.01
CA ARG A 191 1.84 2.04 9.61
C ARG A 191 3.01 2.93 9.17
N ASP A 192 4.22 2.37 9.09
CA ASP A 192 5.40 3.10 8.63
C ASP A 192 5.73 2.75 7.18
N LEU A 193 5.43 3.70 6.28
CA LEU A 193 5.74 3.62 4.85
C LEU A 193 7.06 4.34 4.51
N THR A 194 7.67 5.02 5.48
CA THR A 194 8.90 5.79 5.32
C THR A 194 10.04 4.97 4.72
N PRO A 195 10.28 3.70 5.13
CA PRO A 195 11.34 2.88 4.55
C PRO A 195 11.18 2.65 3.05
N TYR A 196 9.94 2.49 2.57
CA TYR A 196 9.66 2.26 1.15
C TYR A 196 9.84 3.54 0.33
N ALA A 197 9.49 4.71 0.87
CA ALA A 197 9.73 5.96 0.18
C ALA A 197 11.24 6.24 0.01
N TRP A 198 12.04 5.98 1.03
CA TRP A 198 13.51 6.05 0.92
C TRP A 198 14.09 4.96 0.01
N GLN A 199 13.49 3.77 -0.03
CA GLN A 199 13.86 2.72 -0.97
C GLN A 199 13.71 3.18 -2.42
N VAL A 200 12.61 3.88 -2.75
CA VAL A 200 12.40 4.49 -4.07
C VAL A 200 13.52 5.45 -4.41
N LEU A 201 13.86 6.39 -3.52
CA LEU A 201 14.91 7.38 -3.77
C LEU A 201 16.29 6.73 -3.96
N ARG A 202 16.63 5.74 -3.14
CA ARG A 202 17.91 5.00 -3.25
C ARG A 202 17.99 4.21 -4.56
N ARG A 203 16.88 3.59 -4.98
CA ARG A 203 16.80 2.88 -6.26
C ARG A 203 16.98 3.84 -7.43
N ALA A 204 16.26 4.96 -7.41
CA ALA A 204 16.36 6.04 -8.38
C ALA A 204 17.81 6.55 -8.51
N GLU A 205 18.48 6.77 -7.39
CA GLU A 205 19.88 7.18 -7.36
C GLU A 205 20.80 6.11 -8.00
N ALA A 206 20.62 4.84 -7.65
CA ALA A 206 21.39 3.73 -8.21
C ALA A 206 21.22 3.60 -9.72
N ARG A 207 19.99 3.79 -10.22
CA ARG A 207 19.66 3.75 -11.65
C ARG A 207 20.41 4.84 -12.41
N ARG A 208 20.54 6.05 -11.85
CA ARG A 208 21.31 7.14 -12.49
C ARG A 208 22.81 6.96 -12.36
N ASN A 209 23.27 6.49 -11.21
CA ASN A 209 24.67 6.36 -10.87
C ASN A 209 25.15 4.92 -11.11
N ALA A 210 25.57 4.62 -12.36
CA ALA A 210 26.08 3.29 -12.74
C ALA A 210 27.22 2.75 -11.86
N ARG A 211 27.98 3.63 -11.17
CA ARG A 211 29.01 3.25 -10.18
C ARG A 211 28.43 2.86 -8.82
N LEU A 212 27.30 3.44 -8.39
CA LEU A 212 26.58 3.07 -7.16
C LEU A 212 25.76 1.78 -7.35
N ALA A 213 25.27 1.51 -8.57
CA ALA A 213 24.66 0.22 -8.92
C ALA A 213 25.61 -0.97 -8.67
N ARG A 214 26.93 -0.76 -8.74
CA ARG A 214 27.96 -1.79 -8.43
C ARG A 214 28.10 -2.07 -6.93
N TRP A 215 27.74 -1.11 -6.08
CA TRP A 215 27.83 -1.20 -4.62
C TRP A 215 26.52 -1.63 -3.95
N LEU A 216 25.44 -1.74 -4.72
CA LEU A 216 24.17 -2.29 -4.25
C LEU A 216 24.11 -3.76 -4.62
N PRO A 217 24.26 -4.70 -3.66
CA PRO A 217 24.16 -6.11 -3.97
C PRO A 217 22.72 -6.42 -4.41
N PRO A 218 22.52 -7.20 -5.49
CA PRO A 218 21.22 -7.75 -5.86
C PRO A 218 20.81 -8.75 -4.77
N GLY A 219 20.24 -8.26 -3.67
CA GLY A 219 19.86 -9.07 -2.51
C GLY A 219 20.01 -8.41 -1.14
N ASN A 220 20.77 -7.31 -0.99
CA ASN A 220 21.02 -6.76 0.35
C ASN A 220 20.11 -5.60 0.77
N VAL A 221 19.39 -4.99 -0.17
CA VAL A 221 18.21 -4.19 0.18
C VAL A 221 17.21 -5.11 0.89
N VAL A 222 17.05 -6.35 0.42
CA VAL A 222 16.23 -7.36 1.08
C VAL A 222 16.84 -7.80 2.41
N ARG A 223 18.16 -7.80 2.65
CA ARG A 223 18.67 -8.23 3.98
C ARG A 223 18.50 -7.16 5.06
N VAL A 224 18.91 -5.92 4.80
CA VAL A 224 18.76 -4.82 5.77
C VAL A 224 17.28 -4.46 5.97
N LEU A 225 16.48 -4.47 4.90
CA LEU A 225 15.03 -4.34 5.04
C LEU A 225 14.35 -5.63 5.51
N SER A 226 14.89 -6.84 5.32
CA SER A 226 14.32 -8.06 5.94
C SER A 226 14.68 -8.17 7.40
N GLU A 227 15.77 -7.58 7.88
CA GLU A 227 16.03 -7.42 9.31
C GLU A 227 15.15 -6.33 9.91
N ALA A 228 14.89 -5.24 9.19
CA ALA A 228 13.88 -4.25 9.61
C ALA A 228 12.44 -4.79 9.52
N LEU A 229 12.10 -5.59 8.48
CA LEU A 229 10.81 -6.26 8.35
C LEU A 229 10.66 -7.38 9.37
N ARG A 230 11.70 -8.20 9.62
CA ARG A 230 11.68 -9.24 10.66
C ARG A 230 11.51 -8.61 12.03
N ARG A 231 12.25 -7.54 12.35
CA ARG A 231 12.03 -6.77 13.59
C ARG A 231 10.61 -6.20 13.72
N ALA A 232 9.97 -5.84 12.61
CA ALA A 232 8.57 -5.37 12.58
C ALA A 232 7.53 -6.52 12.48
N GLU A 233 7.96 -7.74 12.17
CA GLU A 233 7.15 -8.97 12.16
C GLU A 233 7.26 -9.73 13.49
N ASP A 234 8.38 -9.54 14.21
CA ASP A 234 8.67 -10.04 15.56
C ASP A 234 8.16 -9.09 16.66
N GLU A 235 7.73 -7.86 16.31
CA GLU A 235 7.04 -6.97 17.26
C GLU A 235 5.62 -7.52 17.46
N PRO A 236 5.29 -8.02 18.67
CA PRO A 236 3.98 -8.60 18.91
C PRO A 236 2.87 -7.56 18.67
N PRO A 237 1.68 -7.97 18.24
CA PRO A 237 0.55 -7.06 18.14
C PRO A 237 0.29 -6.45 19.52
N ARG A 238 0.45 -5.13 19.65
CA ARG A 238 0.25 -4.37 20.90
C ARG A 238 -1.14 -4.53 21.53
N GLU A 239 -2.10 -5.08 20.77
CA GLU A 239 -3.40 -5.51 21.28
C GLU A 239 -3.26 -6.62 22.33
N ALA A 240 -2.26 -7.52 22.19
CA ALA A 240 -1.95 -8.55 23.19
C ALA A 240 -1.23 -8.01 24.44
N GLU A 241 -0.50 -6.89 24.32
CA GLU A 241 0.17 -6.24 25.47
C GLU A 241 -0.84 -5.44 26.30
N ALA A 242 -1.81 -4.77 25.66
CA ALA A 242 -2.90 -4.09 26.35
C ALA A 242 -3.83 -5.07 27.10
N GLU A 243 -4.09 -6.25 26.54
CA GLU A 243 -4.85 -7.33 27.21
C GLU A 243 -4.05 -8.01 28.34
N ALA A 244 -2.72 -8.11 28.20
CA ALA A 244 -1.83 -8.62 29.25
C ALA A 244 -1.69 -7.64 30.42
N GLU A 245 -1.62 -6.33 30.17
CA GLU A 245 -1.60 -5.30 31.22
C GLU A 245 -2.96 -5.18 31.93
N ALA A 246 -4.08 -5.29 31.19
CA ALA A 246 -5.42 -5.29 31.78
C ALA A 246 -5.71 -6.56 32.61
N SER A 247 -5.09 -7.70 32.29
CA SER A 247 -5.19 -8.94 33.07
C SER A 247 -4.19 -9.01 34.24
N ALA A 248 -3.09 -8.25 34.19
CA ALA A 248 -2.13 -8.12 35.29
C ALA A 248 -2.61 -7.14 36.39
N SER A 249 -3.48 -6.19 36.08
CA SER A 249 -4.16 -5.34 37.07
C SER A 249 -5.41 -6.02 37.64
N GLY A 250 -5.25 -7.21 38.21
CA GLY A 250 -6.30 -7.84 39.02
C GLY A 250 -6.49 -7.04 40.32
N ALA A 251 -7.63 -6.37 40.46
CA ALA A 251 -8.04 -5.77 41.72
C ALA A 251 -8.31 -6.86 42.77
N PRO A 252 -7.94 -6.68 44.05
CA PRO A 252 -8.31 -7.62 45.11
C PRO A 252 -9.78 -7.45 45.47
N GLU A 253 -10.49 -8.57 45.56
CA GLU A 253 -11.84 -8.65 46.10
C GLU A 253 -11.85 -8.65 47.64
N LYS A 254 -12.81 -7.87 48.17
CA LYS A 254 -13.48 -7.90 49.49
C LYS A 254 -12.84 -7.20 50.69
N GLU A 255 -13.55 -6.18 51.18
CA GLU A 255 -14.21 -6.26 52.50
C GLU A 255 -15.45 -5.36 52.56
N GLU A 256 -16.55 -5.93 53.10
CA GLU A 256 -17.79 -5.23 53.43
C GLU A 256 -17.55 -4.22 54.55
N ASN A 257 -18.20 -3.05 54.49
CA ASN A 257 -18.93 -2.53 55.64
C ASN A 257 -19.92 -1.42 55.26
N ALA A 258 -21.11 -1.53 55.83
CA ALA A 258 -22.26 -0.68 55.64
C ALA A 258 -22.15 0.66 56.40
N ALA A 259 -22.62 1.75 55.80
CA ALA A 259 -23.18 2.92 56.49
C ALA A 259 -23.91 3.88 55.50
N THR A 260 -25.24 3.76 55.47
CA THR A 260 -26.28 4.82 55.51
C THR A 260 -26.20 6.13 54.70
N CYS A 261 -27.32 6.39 53.98
CA CYS A 261 -28.05 7.67 53.79
C CYS A 261 -27.42 8.74 52.86
N GLU A 262 -28.06 9.44 51.92
CA GLU A 262 -29.47 9.79 51.64
C GLU A 262 -29.73 10.01 50.13
N GLU A 263 -31.01 10.19 49.81
CA GLU A 263 -31.69 10.36 48.52
C GLU A 263 -31.23 11.56 47.68
N GLY A 264 -31.35 11.42 46.35
CA GLY A 264 -31.19 12.49 45.39
C GLY A 264 -31.65 12.10 43.98
N VAL A 265 -32.96 12.09 43.78
CA VAL A 265 -33.65 11.85 42.50
C VAL A 265 -33.48 13.04 41.56
N ILE A 266 -32.92 12.85 40.35
CA ILE A 266 -33.39 13.50 39.12
C ILE A 266 -33.26 12.53 37.93
N ARG A 267 -34.41 12.13 37.38
CA ARG A 267 -34.57 11.39 36.11
C ARG A 267 -34.55 12.37 34.94
N ASN A 268 -34.11 11.90 33.77
CA ASN A 268 -34.72 12.13 32.44
C ASN A 268 -33.87 11.43 31.36
N HIS A 269 -34.24 10.22 30.93
CA HIS A 269 -35.12 9.91 29.78
C HIS A 269 -34.52 10.25 28.40
N SER A 270 -33.98 9.22 27.75
CA SER A 270 -33.92 9.08 26.28
C SER A 270 -35.31 8.77 25.73
N PRO A 271 -35.72 9.33 24.58
CA PRO A 271 -36.92 8.87 23.89
C PRO A 271 -36.58 7.72 22.92
N VAL A 272 -37.29 6.62 23.12
CA VAL A 272 -37.50 5.54 22.15
C VAL A 272 -38.42 6.06 21.05
N ILE A 273 -38.09 5.80 19.78
CA ILE A 273 -39.07 5.84 18.69
C ILE A 273 -39.19 4.43 18.13
N GLU A 274 -40.33 3.83 18.44
CA GLU A 274 -40.84 2.59 17.89
C GLU A 274 -41.89 2.99 16.84
N SER A 275 -41.75 2.50 15.60
CA SER A 275 -42.87 2.47 14.65
C SER A 275 -42.67 1.31 13.67
N ALA A 276 -43.41 0.24 13.93
CA ALA A 276 -43.69 -0.84 13.01
C ALA A 276 -44.68 -0.37 11.93
N VAL A 277 -44.49 -0.80 10.68
CA VAL A 277 -45.56 -0.97 9.68
C VAL A 277 -45.20 -2.17 8.78
N GLU A 278 -46.24 -2.92 8.43
CA GLU A 278 -46.29 -4.32 8.04
C GLU A 278 -45.92 -4.66 6.58
N MET A 279 -45.63 -5.95 6.40
CA MET A 279 -45.52 -6.67 5.12
C MET A 279 -46.90 -7.14 4.64
N PRO A 280 -47.17 -7.23 3.32
CA PRO A 280 -48.27 -8.04 2.82
C PRO A 280 -47.82 -9.40 2.25
N ASP A 281 -48.76 -10.35 2.37
CA ASP A 281 -48.71 -11.81 2.24
C ASP A 281 -48.36 -12.42 0.88
N GLU A 282 -47.95 -13.70 0.97
CA GLU A 282 -47.78 -14.67 -0.12
C GLU A 282 -49.11 -15.14 -0.73
N SER A 283 -49.14 -15.35 -2.05
CA SER A 283 -49.77 -16.53 -2.68
C SER A 283 -49.33 -16.70 -4.14
N GLY A 284 -48.92 -17.90 -4.54
CA GLY A 284 -48.67 -18.22 -5.95
C GLY A 284 -47.73 -19.40 -6.21
N VAL A 285 -48.23 -20.62 -6.03
CA VAL A 285 -47.57 -21.89 -6.42
C VAL A 285 -47.51 -22.01 -7.95
N SER A 286 -46.34 -22.34 -8.50
CA SER A 286 -46.27 -23.25 -9.66
C SER A 286 -44.90 -23.95 -9.78
N SER A 287 -44.98 -25.19 -10.24
CA SER A 287 -43.97 -26.25 -10.28
C SER A 287 -42.80 -26.04 -11.25
N GLY A 288 -41.63 -26.61 -10.93
CA GLY A 288 -40.51 -26.62 -11.88
C GLY A 288 -39.22 -27.31 -11.41
N ARG A 289 -39.17 -28.64 -11.51
CA ARG A 289 -37.98 -29.52 -11.70
C ARG A 289 -36.77 -29.37 -10.76
N ARG A 290 -36.65 -30.30 -9.81
CA ARG A 290 -35.37 -30.66 -9.17
C ARG A 290 -34.51 -31.45 -10.16
N ARG A 291 -33.28 -31.00 -10.44
CA ARG A 291 -32.20 -31.82 -11.02
C ARG A 291 -31.03 -31.91 -10.03
N ALA A 292 -30.52 -33.13 -9.89
CA ALA A 292 -29.58 -33.54 -8.86
C ALA A 292 -28.17 -32.95 -9.04
N LEU A 293 -27.65 -32.31 -7.99
CA LEU A 293 -26.23 -31.96 -7.82
C LEU A 293 -25.59 -33.04 -6.95
N GLY A 294 -25.06 -34.09 -7.58
CA GLY A 294 -24.41 -35.22 -6.87
C GLY A 294 -23.18 -35.80 -7.56
N GLY A 295 -22.70 -35.20 -8.66
CA GLY A 295 -21.67 -35.80 -9.51
C GLY A 295 -20.24 -35.24 -9.39
N GLU A 296 -20.06 -33.98 -8.99
CA GLU A 296 -18.77 -33.29 -9.23
C GLU A 296 -17.80 -33.27 -8.04
N MET A 297 -18.23 -33.69 -6.85
CA MET A 297 -17.39 -33.63 -5.64
C MET A 297 -16.40 -34.80 -5.53
N LYS A 298 -16.72 -35.98 -6.09
CA LYS A 298 -15.92 -37.22 -5.92
C LYS A 298 -14.72 -37.32 -6.87
N THR A 299 -14.74 -36.61 -8.00
CA THR A 299 -13.65 -36.64 -9.00
C THR A 299 -12.43 -35.81 -8.59
N ASN A 300 -12.61 -34.80 -7.72
CA ASN A 300 -11.51 -33.92 -7.27
C ASN A 300 -10.64 -34.53 -6.16
N VAL A 301 -11.19 -35.41 -5.31
CA VAL A 301 -10.42 -36.07 -4.24
C VAL A 301 -9.46 -37.12 -4.80
N ALA A 302 -9.89 -37.89 -5.80
CA ALA A 302 -9.04 -38.88 -6.48
C ALA A 302 -7.90 -38.22 -7.28
N LYS A 303 -8.16 -37.09 -7.94
CA LYS A 303 -7.13 -36.29 -8.64
C LYS A 303 -6.08 -35.73 -7.66
N ARG A 304 -6.49 -35.22 -6.50
CA ARG A 304 -5.56 -34.72 -5.47
C ARG A 304 -4.66 -35.83 -4.91
N ARG A 305 -5.20 -37.01 -4.62
CA ARG A 305 -4.40 -38.16 -4.13
C ARG A 305 -3.37 -38.65 -5.15
N ARG A 306 -3.70 -38.65 -6.45
CA ARG A 306 -2.74 -39.01 -7.52
C ARG A 306 -1.60 -38.00 -7.64
N LEU A 307 -1.88 -36.69 -7.55
CA LEU A 307 -0.86 -35.65 -7.62
C LEU A 307 0.07 -35.67 -6.39
N GLN A 308 -0.47 -35.97 -5.20
CA GLN A 308 0.31 -36.10 -3.98
C GLN A 308 1.26 -37.31 -4.02
N ALA A 309 0.83 -38.44 -4.59
CA ALA A 309 1.67 -39.62 -4.78
C ALA A 309 2.81 -39.39 -5.79
N ILE A 310 2.57 -38.64 -6.87
CA ILE A 310 3.59 -38.26 -7.85
C ILE A 310 4.63 -37.31 -7.21
N PHE A 311 4.18 -36.38 -6.37
CA PHE A 311 5.06 -35.43 -5.68
C PHE A 311 6.01 -36.13 -4.67
N ILE A 312 5.49 -37.11 -3.92
CA ILE A 312 6.29 -37.90 -2.97
C ILE A 312 7.32 -38.77 -3.71
N ARG A 313 6.96 -39.35 -4.86
CA ARG A 313 7.87 -40.19 -5.65
C ARG A 313 8.98 -39.38 -6.32
N LYS A 314 8.72 -38.14 -6.75
CA LYS A 314 9.75 -37.24 -7.31
C LYS A 314 10.73 -36.71 -6.25
N ARG A 315 10.30 -36.55 -4.99
CA ARG A 315 11.19 -36.13 -3.89
C ARG A 315 12.21 -37.20 -3.49
N ARG A 316 11.90 -38.48 -3.67
CA ARG A 316 12.83 -39.59 -3.37
C ARG A 316 13.96 -39.77 -4.39
N VAL A 317 13.86 -39.18 -5.58
CA VAL A 317 14.88 -39.31 -6.65
C VAL A 317 15.93 -38.20 -6.58
N VAL A 318 15.73 -37.17 -5.74
CA VAL A 318 16.62 -36.00 -5.65
C VAL A 318 17.50 -36.02 -4.39
N VAL A 319 17.38 -37.07 -3.56
CA VAL A 319 18.16 -37.23 -2.31
C VAL A 319 18.81 -38.62 -2.23
N GLY A 320 19.15 -39.19 -3.39
CA GLY A 320 19.94 -40.42 -3.50
C GLY A 320 21.17 -40.16 -4.35
#